data_AF-A0A939WTX1-F1
#
_entry.id   AF-A0A939WTX1-F1
#
_cell.length_a   1.000
_cell.length_b   1.000
_cell.length_c   1.000
_cell.angle_alpha   90.00
_cell.angle_beta   90.00
_cell.angle_gamma   90.00
#
_symmetry.space_group_name_H-M   'P 1'
#
loop_
_entity.id
_entity.type
_entity.pdbx_description
1 polymer ?
#
loop_
_entity_poly.entity_id
_entity_poly.type
_entity_poly.pdbx_seq_one_letter_code
_entity_poly.pdbx_strand_id
1 'polypeptide(L)'
;MKKFLTIALITLSMMVFVACGGSKKDKDNTDTSDTDTTDTSDTSDTTDTSDTTPAGDTEPEGDTAAEDEDGCTGVSIDLSTLSMYYEGSFYYAGEDPMLYLEFYQEDNSNGFDVAEGTYDLGSEANSNYSTCTECVSIMKDYVEDEEGGSYEKRFFQKSGSLTVEVIDANGEIKGTLSAKLIEVTIDSETYESTPVEGGACLKIETAAFDSGVCIPQCDGKQCGSDGCGGSCGTCEGQACSADFQCVPFNCDKLGEVSEFNLIAEDSYFGTYYYYDAYTTGKGIGSESVPDLLEIGFAVDELEKGKITLNSDIDNITDAYVFLYEDYDIENYEIGKYYFQESGTLEFTEVKEGTLESKGKGSFRLVEIDTDYIPVAGGKCYEVENIEWDTICVPQCDGKICGDDGCGGTCGNGCDEDTTCNAAQTACVPYECDTLTLSTKADDITYNSSYMSYKTTYTPNTGDATLDDLFSMQLFQVDPVLGEHDLAGTNYADDAGIFIFIWEDDYETPYFQQKGKVNITAYDATTGAITVSFSNLRVEEVTVNSSTYESQPVAGGKCYEITDTTLTYAGE
;
A
#
# COMPACT_ATOMS: atom_id res chain seq x y z
N MET A 1 -30.52 -5.14 -0.80
CA MET A 1 -29.80 -4.91 -2.08
C MET A 1 -28.38 -5.51 -2.00
N LYS A 2 -28.25 -6.78 -1.57
CA LYS A 2 -26.96 -7.44 -1.21
C LYS A 2 -25.98 -7.64 -2.39
N LYS A 3 -26.35 -7.23 -3.61
CA LYS A 3 -25.63 -7.47 -4.87
C LYS A 3 -24.30 -6.74 -5.04
N PHE A 4 -24.00 -5.72 -4.25
CA PHE A 4 -22.76 -4.95 -4.40
C PHE A 4 -21.62 -5.42 -3.47
N LEU A 5 -21.93 -5.97 -2.29
CA LEU A 5 -20.89 -6.36 -1.32
C LEU A 5 -20.19 -7.67 -1.71
N THR A 6 -20.94 -8.65 -2.24
CA THR A 6 -20.38 -9.98 -2.56
C THR A 6 -19.54 -10.04 -3.85
N ILE A 7 -19.52 -8.98 -4.67
CA ILE A 7 -18.66 -8.95 -5.88
C ILE A 7 -17.18 -8.93 -5.48
N ALA A 8 -16.83 -8.36 -4.32
CA ALA A 8 -15.50 -8.45 -3.73
C ALA A 8 -15.17 -9.85 -3.15
N LEU A 9 -16.18 -10.65 -2.76
CA LEU A 9 -15.98 -11.96 -2.13
C LEU A 9 -15.64 -13.10 -3.09
N ILE A 10 -15.70 -12.89 -4.41
CA ILE A 10 -15.44 -13.94 -5.41
C ILE A 10 -14.00 -13.87 -5.96
N THR A 11 -13.24 -12.82 -5.61
CA THR A 11 -11.86 -12.60 -6.08
C THR A 11 -10.84 -12.63 -4.95
N LEU A 12 -10.66 -13.80 -4.32
CA LEU A 12 -9.48 -14.05 -3.48
C LEU A 12 -9.04 -15.52 -3.49
N SER A 13 -8.02 -15.83 -4.29
CA SER A 13 -7.07 -16.90 -3.99
C SER A 13 -5.75 -16.64 -4.74
N MET A 14 -4.81 -15.99 -4.07
CA MET A 14 -3.36 -16.10 -4.27
C MET A 14 -2.64 -15.27 -3.19
N MET A 15 -2.50 -15.83 -1.99
CA MET A 15 -1.48 -15.38 -1.04
C MET A 15 -0.26 -16.28 -1.14
N VAL A 16 0.82 -15.75 -1.72
CA VAL A 16 2.10 -16.45 -1.82
C VAL A 16 2.81 -16.43 -0.47
N PHE A 17 2.79 -17.55 0.24
CA PHE A 17 3.66 -17.73 1.41
C PHE A 17 5.12 -17.83 0.97
N VAL A 18 5.90 -16.76 1.20
CA VAL A 18 7.36 -16.77 1.00
C VAL A 18 8.02 -17.64 2.09
N ALA A 19 8.23 -18.92 1.76
CA ALA A 19 8.92 -19.85 2.65
C ALA A 19 10.43 -19.56 2.68
N CYS A 20 10.96 -19.20 3.87
CA CYS A 20 12.40 -19.06 4.10
C CYS A 20 13.14 -20.40 3.93
N GLY A 21 13.77 -20.59 2.77
CA GLY A 21 14.55 -21.77 2.41
C GLY A 21 15.89 -21.89 3.16
N GLY A 22 15.88 -22.46 4.36
CA GLY A 22 17.08 -22.76 5.15
C GLY A 22 18.02 -23.77 4.47
N SER A 23 19.02 -23.28 3.75
CA SER A 23 19.99 -24.13 3.02
C SER A 23 20.93 -24.90 3.96
N LYS A 24 20.86 -26.24 3.90
CA LYS A 24 21.80 -27.13 4.59
C LYS A 24 23.23 -26.95 4.05
N LYS A 25 24.20 -26.75 4.93
CA LYS A 25 25.63 -26.82 4.58
C LYS A 25 26.10 -28.27 4.66
N ASP A 26 26.35 -28.88 3.51
CA ASP A 26 27.16 -30.08 3.42
C ASP A 26 28.56 -29.82 3.96
N LYS A 27 29.08 -30.79 4.71
CA LYS A 27 30.50 -30.89 5.07
C LYS A 27 30.98 -32.30 4.81
N ASP A 28 31.47 -32.51 3.60
CA ASP A 28 32.53 -33.50 3.38
C ASP A 28 33.75 -33.08 4.22
N ASN A 29 34.19 -33.95 5.13
CA ASN A 29 35.63 -34.16 5.30
C ASN A 29 35.95 -35.56 5.85
N THR A 30 37.07 -36.08 5.36
CA THR A 30 37.54 -37.45 5.49
C THR A 30 37.90 -37.90 6.91
N ASP A 31 37.42 -39.11 7.24
CA ASP A 31 38.13 -40.22 7.91
C ASP A 31 39.63 -40.02 8.24
N THR A 32 40.04 -40.17 9.52
CA THR A 32 41.04 -41.20 9.95
C THR A 32 41.38 -41.22 11.45
N SER A 33 41.57 -42.45 11.95
CA SER A 33 42.44 -42.90 13.08
C SER A 33 42.05 -42.69 14.57
N ASP A 34 41.75 -43.84 15.19
CA ASP A 34 42.29 -44.39 16.45
C ASP A 34 42.54 -43.52 17.70
N THR A 35 41.82 -43.81 18.79
CA THR A 35 42.33 -44.49 20.02
C THR A 35 41.14 -44.70 20.99
N ASP A 36 40.73 -45.91 21.36
CA ASP A 36 41.34 -46.95 22.22
C ASP A 36 40.98 -46.79 23.73
N THR A 37 40.29 -47.82 24.28
CA THR A 37 40.07 -48.22 25.70
C THR A 37 39.62 -47.16 26.75
N THR A 38 38.84 -47.40 27.82
CA THR A 38 38.47 -48.57 28.69
C THR A 38 37.24 -48.10 29.52
N ASP A 39 36.14 -48.84 29.77
CA ASP A 39 35.93 -50.02 30.65
C ASP A 39 35.20 -49.68 31.98
N THR A 40 34.58 -50.68 32.63
CA THR A 40 33.75 -50.66 33.88
C THR A 40 32.39 -49.93 33.80
N SER A 41 31.20 -50.47 34.09
CA SER A 41 30.65 -51.65 34.82
C SER A 41 29.89 -51.27 36.10
N ASP A 42 28.87 -52.10 36.38
CA ASP A 42 28.07 -52.29 37.62
C ASP A 42 26.61 -51.79 37.48
N THR A 43 25.58 -52.66 37.38
CA THR A 43 24.95 -53.50 38.44
C THR A 43 24.49 -52.68 39.66
N SER A 44 23.29 -52.78 40.24
CA SER A 44 22.04 -53.50 39.96
C SER A 44 20.90 -52.83 40.80
N ASP A 45 19.64 -53.27 40.97
CA ASP A 45 19.04 -54.59 40.77
C ASP A 45 17.49 -54.57 40.57
N THR A 46 16.95 -55.77 40.38
CA THR A 46 15.57 -56.24 40.15
C THR A 46 14.52 -56.05 41.26
N THR A 47 13.23 -55.95 40.89
CA THR A 47 12.06 -56.78 41.31
C THR A 47 10.75 -56.19 40.73
N ASP A 48 9.76 -56.94 40.22
CA ASP A 48 9.69 -58.34 39.77
C ASP A 48 8.49 -58.51 38.79
N THR A 49 8.48 -59.63 38.06
CA THR A 49 7.49 -60.27 37.16
C THR A 49 5.98 -60.04 37.46
N SER A 50 5.04 -60.18 36.50
CA SER A 50 4.90 -61.14 35.38
C SER A 50 4.22 -60.55 34.13
N ASP A 51 4.63 -60.84 32.88
CA ASP A 51 4.31 -62.06 32.07
C ASP A 51 2.78 -62.27 31.88
N THR A 52 2.16 -62.38 30.69
CA THR A 52 2.61 -62.77 29.33
C THR A 52 1.76 -62.14 28.20
N THR A 53 2.35 -61.93 27.01
CA THR A 53 1.70 -61.64 25.70
C THR A 53 1.08 -62.90 25.04
N PRO A 54 0.46 -62.90 23.82
CA PRO A 54 0.11 -61.81 22.87
C PRO A 54 -1.34 -61.86 22.29
N ALA A 55 -1.62 -60.91 21.37
CA ALA A 55 -2.27 -61.09 20.05
C ALA A 55 -3.59 -60.33 19.78
N GLY A 56 -3.70 -59.82 18.55
CA GLY A 56 -4.97 -59.53 17.87
C GLY A 56 -5.21 -58.06 17.57
N ASP A 57 -4.91 -57.64 16.33
CA ASP A 57 -5.40 -56.39 15.78
C ASP A 57 -6.93 -56.43 15.60
N THR A 58 -7.61 -55.39 16.07
CA THR A 58 -8.91 -54.94 15.56
C THR A 58 -9.05 -53.46 15.82
N GLU A 59 -9.25 -52.68 14.76
CA GLU A 59 -9.77 -51.31 14.85
C GLU A 59 -11.15 -51.31 15.56
N PRO A 60 -11.45 -50.29 16.36
CA PRO A 60 -12.82 -49.87 16.59
C PRO A 60 -13.21 -48.82 15.53
N GLU A 61 -13.94 -49.24 14.51
CA GLU A 61 -14.79 -48.30 13.76
C GLU A 61 -15.88 -47.75 14.71
N GLY A 62 -16.25 -46.48 14.52
CA GLY A 62 -17.55 -45.96 14.96
C GLY A 62 -17.53 -45.00 16.15
N ASP A 63 -16.97 -43.81 15.97
CA ASP A 63 -17.43 -42.63 16.71
C ASP A 63 -18.83 -42.24 16.20
N THR A 64 -19.87 -42.81 16.79
CA THR A 64 -21.23 -42.27 16.67
C THR A 64 -21.30 -40.97 17.47
N ALA A 65 -21.26 -39.82 16.78
CA ALA A 65 -21.62 -38.54 17.38
C ALA A 65 -22.96 -38.67 18.09
N ALA A 66 -23.05 -38.19 19.33
CA ALA A 66 -24.27 -38.29 20.11
C ALA A 66 -25.35 -37.40 19.49
N GLU A 67 -26.38 -38.01 18.90
CA GLU A 67 -27.59 -37.32 18.49
C GLU A 67 -28.31 -36.78 19.73
N ASP A 68 -28.53 -35.47 19.75
CA ASP A 68 -29.26 -34.78 20.81
C ASP A 68 -30.77 -35.10 20.75
N GLU A 69 -31.57 -34.83 21.80
CA GLU A 69 -33.01 -35.19 21.81
C GLU A 69 -33.84 -34.55 20.68
N ASP A 70 -33.26 -33.57 19.98
CA ASP A 70 -33.83 -32.81 18.86
C ASP A 70 -33.32 -33.26 17.46
N GLY A 71 -32.44 -34.27 17.40
CA GLY A 71 -31.95 -34.91 16.17
C GLY A 71 -30.90 -34.13 15.37
N CYS A 72 -30.20 -33.16 15.99
CA CYS A 72 -29.16 -32.37 15.33
C CYS A 72 -27.76 -32.68 15.89
N THR A 73 -26.75 -32.53 15.04
CA THR A 73 -25.35 -32.73 15.40
C THR A 73 -24.82 -31.54 16.18
N GLY A 74 -24.32 -31.76 17.40
CA GLY A 74 -23.63 -30.73 18.17
C GLY A 74 -22.32 -30.31 17.48
N VAL A 75 -22.05 -29.01 17.42
CA VAL A 75 -20.81 -28.45 16.87
C VAL A 75 -20.11 -27.62 17.96
N SER A 76 -18.85 -27.94 18.24
CA SER A 76 -17.98 -27.11 19.07
C SER A 76 -17.08 -26.29 18.16
N ILE A 77 -17.22 -24.97 18.19
CA ILE A 77 -16.36 -24.03 17.46
C ILE A 77 -15.66 -23.16 18.50
N ASP A 78 -14.35 -22.97 18.36
CA ASP A 78 -13.59 -22.09 19.23
C ASP A 78 -13.68 -20.64 18.72
N LEU A 79 -14.67 -19.90 19.20
CA LEU A 79 -14.90 -18.52 18.75
C LEU A 79 -13.96 -17.49 19.40
N SER A 80 -12.87 -17.93 20.04
CA SER A 80 -11.82 -17.03 20.56
C SER A 80 -10.90 -16.47 19.48
N THR A 81 -10.96 -17.00 18.25
CA THR A 81 -10.29 -16.44 17.06
C THR A 81 -11.32 -15.99 16.01
N LEU A 82 -12.46 -15.46 16.45
CA LEU A 82 -13.39 -14.76 15.58
C LEU A 82 -12.71 -13.48 15.08
N SER A 83 -12.73 -13.20 13.79
CA SER A 83 -12.09 -12.01 13.21
C SER A 83 -13.07 -11.26 12.32
N MET A 84 -13.02 -9.92 12.34
CA MET A 84 -13.72 -9.09 11.36
C MET A 84 -13.05 -9.26 9.98
N TYR A 85 -13.84 -9.49 8.93
CA TYR A 85 -13.35 -9.56 7.54
C TYR A 85 -13.57 -8.23 6.81
N TYR A 86 -14.74 -7.65 7.03
CA TYR A 86 -15.17 -6.32 6.63
C TYR A 86 -16.10 -5.78 7.70
N GLU A 87 -16.32 -4.47 7.74
CA GLU A 87 -17.22 -3.82 8.68
C GLU A 87 -18.57 -4.55 8.76
N GLY A 88 -18.84 -5.15 9.93
CA GLY A 88 -20.07 -5.89 10.19
C GLY A 88 -20.15 -7.36 9.73
N SER A 89 -19.06 -7.92 9.23
CA SER A 89 -18.93 -9.34 8.92
C SER A 89 -17.77 -9.97 9.68
N PHE A 90 -18.08 -10.93 10.53
CA PHE A 90 -17.11 -11.69 11.31
C PHE A 90 -17.10 -13.14 10.86
N TYR A 91 -15.93 -13.75 10.85
CA TYR A 91 -15.75 -15.15 10.48
C TYR A 91 -14.78 -15.86 11.41
N TYR A 92 -14.95 -17.17 11.52
CA TYR A 92 -13.99 -18.05 12.16
C TYR A 92 -13.23 -18.82 11.06
N ALA A 93 -11.93 -18.60 10.96
CA ALA A 93 -11.05 -19.14 9.92
C ALA A 93 -10.58 -20.59 10.17
N GLY A 94 -11.43 -21.45 10.73
CA GLY A 94 -11.15 -22.89 10.82
C GLY A 94 -11.22 -23.57 9.45
N GLU A 95 -10.37 -24.57 9.21
CA GLU A 95 -10.31 -25.29 7.92
C GLU A 95 -11.65 -25.94 7.54
N ASP A 96 -12.38 -26.51 8.52
CA ASP A 96 -13.79 -26.93 8.44
C ASP A 96 -14.31 -27.20 9.87
N PRO A 97 -15.41 -26.60 10.36
CA PRO A 97 -16.34 -25.65 9.72
C PRO A 97 -15.89 -24.18 9.77
N MET A 98 -16.31 -23.43 8.77
CA MET A 98 -16.22 -21.97 8.75
C MET A 98 -17.56 -21.36 9.21
N LEU A 99 -17.52 -20.56 10.28
CA LEU A 99 -18.69 -19.80 10.78
C LEU A 99 -18.65 -18.38 10.24
N TYR A 100 -19.81 -17.85 9.86
CA TYR A 100 -20.04 -16.44 9.56
C TYR A 100 -21.07 -15.85 10.52
N LEU A 101 -20.78 -14.65 11.03
CA LEU A 101 -21.72 -13.74 11.68
C LEU A 101 -21.76 -12.47 10.83
N GLU A 102 -22.87 -12.22 10.15
CA GLU A 102 -23.08 -11.06 9.30
C GLU A 102 -24.23 -10.25 9.89
N PHE A 103 -24.09 -8.95 10.08
CA PHE A 103 -25.23 -8.11 10.44
C PHE A 103 -25.49 -7.04 9.37
N TYR A 104 -26.76 -6.74 9.16
CA TYR A 104 -27.27 -5.95 8.05
C TYR A 104 -28.34 -4.96 8.55
N GLN A 105 -28.27 -3.70 8.13
CA GLN A 105 -29.31 -2.72 8.43
C GLN A 105 -30.63 -3.05 7.73
N GLU A 106 -31.77 -2.80 8.39
CA GLU A 106 -33.13 -3.06 7.85
C GLU A 106 -33.36 -2.39 6.48
N ASP A 107 -32.82 -1.20 6.27
CA ASP A 107 -32.99 -0.44 5.03
C ASP A 107 -32.00 -0.82 3.91
N ASN A 108 -31.03 -1.69 4.20
CA ASN A 108 -29.91 -2.06 3.32
C ASN A 108 -29.07 -0.86 2.85
N SER A 109 -28.95 0.19 3.67
CA SER A 109 -27.94 1.24 3.47
C SER A 109 -26.52 0.71 3.73
N ASN A 110 -25.51 1.46 3.29
CA ASN A 110 -24.11 1.15 3.60
C ASN A 110 -23.85 1.45 5.08
N GLY A 111 -23.10 0.58 5.76
CA GLY A 111 -22.79 0.66 7.18
C GLY A 111 -23.49 -0.43 8.00
N PHE A 112 -23.10 -0.52 9.27
CA PHE A 112 -23.46 -1.59 10.19
C PHE A 112 -24.05 -0.98 11.48
N ASP A 113 -25.20 -1.49 11.93
CA ASP A 113 -25.88 -1.02 13.16
C ASP A 113 -26.02 -2.19 14.13
N VAL A 114 -24.96 -2.43 14.91
CA VAL A 114 -24.97 -3.39 16.02
C VAL A 114 -24.82 -2.66 17.33
N ALA A 115 -25.59 -3.14 18.31
CA ALA A 115 -25.64 -2.60 19.65
C ALA A 115 -25.49 -3.74 20.66
N GLU A 116 -25.07 -3.40 21.86
CA GLU A 116 -25.15 -4.31 23.01
C GLU A 116 -26.60 -4.79 23.20
N GLY A 117 -26.80 -6.09 23.24
CA GLY A 117 -28.15 -6.66 23.24
C GLY A 117 -28.20 -8.15 22.95
N THR A 118 -29.41 -8.70 23.06
CA THR A 118 -29.71 -10.10 22.81
C THR A 118 -30.66 -10.19 21.62
N TYR A 119 -30.15 -10.70 20.50
CA TYR A 119 -30.84 -10.89 19.24
C TYR A 119 -31.50 -12.28 19.19
N ASP A 120 -32.69 -12.37 18.60
CA ASP A 120 -33.44 -13.62 18.39
C ASP A 120 -33.22 -14.11 16.95
N LEU A 121 -32.45 -15.19 16.82
CA LEU A 121 -32.11 -15.80 15.53
C LEU A 121 -33.26 -16.65 14.95
N GLY A 122 -34.35 -16.81 15.70
CA GLY A 122 -35.61 -17.43 15.24
C GLY A 122 -36.71 -16.42 14.90
N SER A 123 -36.41 -15.11 14.89
CA SER A 123 -37.39 -14.06 14.58
C SER A 123 -37.86 -14.14 13.11
N GLU A 124 -39.02 -13.53 12.79
CA GLU A 124 -39.55 -13.52 11.42
C GLU A 124 -38.58 -12.83 10.43
N ALA A 125 -37.93 -11.73 10.86
CA ALA A 125 -36.91 -11.04 10.06
C ALA A 125 -35.71 -11.94 9.77
N ASN A 126 -35.21 -12.64 10.80
CA ASN A 126 -34.03 -13.49 10.76
C ASN A 126 -34.29 -14.91 10.20
N SER A 127 -35.53 -15.22 9.79
CA SER A 127 -35.93 -16.54 9.31
C SER A 127 -35.52 -16.89 7.88
N ASN A 128 -35.01 -15.91 7.10
CA ASN A 128 -34.50 -16.12 5.75
C ASN A 128 -33.25 -15.26 5.49
N TYR A 129 -32.26 -15.81 4.79
CA TYR A 129 -31.02 -15.10 4.48
C TYR A 129 -31.23 -13.80 3.66
N SER A 130 -32.30 -13.70 2.85
CA SER A 130 -32.60 -12.49 2.08
C SER A 130 -33.11 -11.32 2.93
N THR A 131 -33.76 -11.60 4.07
CA THR A 131 -34.39 -10.61 4.97
C THR A 131 -33.65 -10.40 6.29
N CYS A 132 -32.80 -11.36 6.65
CA CYS A 132 -32.11 -11.42 7.93
C CYS A 132 -31.18 -10.21 8.16
N THR A 133 -31.27 -9.67 9.39
CA THR A 133 -30.49 -8.56 9.91
C THR A 133 -29.37 -9.02 10.83
N GLU A 134 -29.50 -10.15 11.54
CA GLU A 134 -28.41 -10.80 12.28
C GLU A 134 -28.28 -12.26 11.85
N CYS A 135 -27.29 -12.54 11.00
CA CYS A 135 -27.22 -13.76 10.21
C CYS A 135 -26.05 -14.63 10.63
N VAL A 136 -26.38 -15.80 11.17
CA VAL A 136 -25.45 -16.87 11.52
C VAL A 136 -25.55 -17.96 10.46
N SER A 137 -24.43 -18.20 9.77
CA SER A 137 -24.31 -19.31 8.82
C SER A 137 -23.03 -20.11 9.03
N ILE A 138 -23.08 -21.41 8.73
CA ILE A 138 -21.90 -22.28 8.73
C ILE A 138 -21.73 -22.82 7.31
N MET A 139 -20.50 -22.76 6.80
CA MET A 139 -20.09 -23.51 5.62
C MET A 139 -19.27 -24.72 6.07
N LYS A 140 -19.56 -25.88 5.47
CA LYS A 140 -18.96 -27.17 5.82
C LYS A 140 -18.53 -27.92 4.58
N ASP A 141 -17.61 -28.87 4.80
CA ASP A 141 -17.13 -29.83 3.82
C ASP A 141 -16.45 -29.08 2.64
N TYR A 142 -15.31 -28.45 2.96
CA TYR A 142 -14.47 -27.77 2.00
C TYR A 142 -13.78 -28.77 1.07
N VAL A 143 -13.80 -28.47 -0.22
CA VAL A 143 -13.16 -29.25 -1.29
C VAL A 143 -12.30 -28.30 -2.11
N GLU A 144 -11.01 -28.61 -2.22
CA GLU A 144 -10.03 -27.92 -3.06
C GLU A 144 -9.80 -28.72 -4.35
N ASP A 145 -9.87 -28.05 -5.50
CA ASP A 145 -9.64 -28.61 -6.83
C ASP A 145 -8.73 -27.69 -7.69
N GLU A 146 -8.51 -28.04 -8.96
CA GLU A 146 -7.62 -27.30 -9.87
C GLU A 146 -8.18 -25.92 -10.30
N GLU A 147 -9.46 -25.63 -10.03
CA GLU A 147 -10.17 -24.40 -10.39
C GLU A 147 -10.37 -23.48 -9.17
N GLY A 148 -10.20 -24.00 -7.95
CA GLY A 148 -10.24 -23.26 -6.68
C GLY A 148 -10.69 -24.16 -5.52
N GLY A 149 -11.09 -23.56 -4.40
CA GLY A 149 -11.69 -24.33 -3.30
C GLY A 149 -13.06 -23.79 -2.91
N SER A 150 -14.01 -24.69 -2.60
CA SER A 150 -15.40 -24.35 -2.31
C SER A 150 -15.98 -25.24 -1.21
N TYR A 151 -17.04 -24.76 -0.54
CA TYR A 151 -17.77 -25.52 0.48
C TYR A 151 -19.00 -26.20 -0.12
N GLU A 152 -19.11 -27.53 0.03
CA GLU A 152 -20.25 -28.28 -0.50
C GLU A 152 -21.57 -28.00 0.23
N LYS A 153 -21.51 -27.67 1.54
CA LYS A 153 -22.71 -27.50 2.38
C LYS A 153 -22.78 -26.14 3.05
N ARG A 154 -23.99 -25.58 3.08
CA ARG A 154 -24.32 -24.35 3.81
C ARG A 154 -25.46 -24.58 4.78
N PHE A 155 -25.27 -24.14 6.01
CA PHE A 155 -26.25 -24.18 7.09
C PHE A 155 -26.61 -22.76 7.48
N PHE A 156 -27.89 -22.47 7.65
CA PHE A 156 -28.39 -21.18 8.10
C PHE A 156 -29.23 -21.35 9.37
N GLN A 157 -29.22 -20.34 10.23
CA GLN A 157 -29.98 -20.33 11.47
C GLN A 157 -31.49 -20.60 11.27
N LYS A 158 -32.07 -21.25 12.27
CA LYS A 158 -33.50 -21.54 12.36
C LYS A 158 -34.12 -21.05 13.68
N SER A 159 -33.31 -21.04 14.72
CA SER A 159 -33.67 -20.57 16.06
C SER A 159 -32.40 -20.44 16.89
N GLY A 160 -32.39 -19.55 17.87
CA GLY A 160 -31.24 -19.37 18.74
C GLY A 160 -31.20 -17.95 19.27
N SER A 161 -30.08 -17.62 19.90
CA SER A 161 -29.80 -16.26 20.31
C SER A 161 -28.33 -15.93 20.13
N LEU A 162 -28.08 -14.71 19.66
CA LEU A 162 -26.78 -14.05 19.63
C LEU A 162 -26.86 -12.91 20.64
N THR A 163 -25.98 -12.90 21.63
CA THR A 163 -25.84 -11.78 22.58
C THR A 163 -24.52 -11.09 22.31
N VAL A 164 -24.59 -9.79 22.02
CA VAL A 164 -23.44 -8.88 22.02
C VAL A 164 -23.41 -8.24 23.41
N GLU A 165 -22.39 -8.59 24.19
CA GLU A 165 -22.16 -8.08 25.55
C GLU A 165 -21.40 -6.76 25.55
N VAL A 166 -20.50 -6.58 24.58
CA VAL A 166 -19.72 -5.36 24.34
C VAL A 166 -19.55 -5.19 22.83
N ILE A 167 -19.65 -3.96 22.35
CA ILE A 167 -19.11 -3.50 21.07
C ILE A 167 -18.18 -2.31 21.33
N ASP A 168 -17.01 -2.27 20.69
CA ASP A 168 -16.07 -1.15 20.84
C ASP A 168 -16.17 -0.11 19.71
N ALA A 169 -15.30 0.91 19.77
CA ALA A 169 -15.29 2.01 18.80
C ALA A 169 -14.87 1.58 17.38
N ASN A 170 -14.17 0.45 17.25
CA ASN A 170 -13.74 -0.13 15.97
C ASN A 170 -14.79 -1.12 15.42
N GLY A 171 -15.90 -1.30 16.14
CA GLY A 171 -16.97 -2.23 15.78
C GLY A 171 -16.66 -3.68 16.14
N GLU A 172 -15.59 -3.98 16.88
CA GLU A 172 -15.31 -5.33 17.35
C GLU A 172 -16.35 -5.74 18.41
N ILE A 173 -16.73 -7.02 18.43
CA ILE A 173 -17.81 -7.54 19.28
C ILE A 173 -17.39 -8.71 20.17
N LYS A 174 -17.97 -8.75 21.37
CA LYS A 174 -17.78 -9.82 22.35
C LYS A 174 -19.11 -10.25 22.90
N GLY A 175 -19.29 -11.54 23.15
CA GLY A 175 -20.49 -12.06 23.78
C GLY A 175 -20.69 -13.55 23.61
N THR A 176 -21.93 -13.99 23.39
CA THR A 176 -22.29 -15.41 23.35
C THR A 176 -23.26 -15.77 22.22
N LEU A 177 -23.08 -16.96 21.64
CA LEU A 177 -23.88 -17.50 20.55
C LEU A 177 -24.44 -18.88 20.93
N SER A 178 -25.75 -19.05 20.78
CA SER A 178 -26.46 -20.33 20.86
C SER A 178 -27.37 -20.45 19.64
N ALA A 179 -27.19 -21.47 18.79
CA ALA A 179 -27.91 -21.54 17.53
C ALA A 179 -28.23 -22.97 17.10
N LYS A 180 -29.43 -23.16 16.54
CA LYS A 180 -29.81 -24.33 15.76
C LYS A 180 -29.84 -23.92 14.29
N LEU A 181 -28.99 -24.53 13.48
CA LEU A 181 -28.89 -24.28 12.05
C LEU A 181 -29.42 -25.49 11.26
N ILE A 182 -29.97 -25.25 10.09
CA ILE A 182 -30.40 -26.29 9.14
C ILE A 182 -29.70 -26.11 7.80
N GLU A 183 -29.50 -27.20 7.08
CA GLU A 183 -28.95 -27.19 5.73
C GLU A 183 -29.91 -26.44 4.78
N VAL A 184 -29.38 -25.47 4.03
CA VAL A 184 -30.12 -24.64 3.08
C VAL A 184 -29.38 -24.49 1.76
N THR A 185 -30.11 -24.36 0.67
CA THR A 185 -29.61 -23.70 -0.53
C THR A 185 -29.90 -22.20 -0.45
N ILE A 186 -29.04 -21.37 -1.05
CA ILE A 186 -29.27 -19.92 -1.17
C ILE A 186 -29.25 -19.58 -2.65
N ASP A 187 -30.32 -18.94 -3.12
CA ASP A 187 -30.41 -18.47 -4.51
C ASP A 187 -29.45 -17.30 -4.76
N SER A 188 -28.63 -17.37 -5.81
CA SER A 188 -27.59 -16.37 -6.10
C SER A 188 -28.12 -15.03 -6.63
N GLU A 189 -29.38 -14.96 -7.07
CA GLU A 189 -30.00 -13.73 -7.58
C GLU A 189 -30.90 -13.03 -6.55
N THR A 190 -31.63 -13.82 -5.75
CA THR A 190 -32.61 -13.34 -4.75
C THR A 190 -32.10 -13.39 -3.32
N TYR A 191 -31.06 -14.19 -3.05
CA TYR A 191 -30.53 -14.51 -1.71
C TYR A 191 -31.53 -15.25 -0.80
N GLU A 192 -32.63 -15.78 -1.35
CA GLU A 192 -33.60 -16.54 -0.56
C GLU A 192 -33.01 -17.89 -0.12
N SER A 193 -32.97 -18.14 1.19
CA SER A 193 -32.55 -19.41 1.76
C SER A 193 -33.72 -20.41 1.76
N THR A 194 -33.52 -21.59 1.17
CA THR A 194 -34.51 -22.68 1.12
C THR A 194 -34.00 -23.91 1.86
N PRO A 195 -34.73 -24.47 2.85
CA PRO A 195 -34.36 -25.72 3.52
C PRO A 195 -34.18 -26.89 2.56
N VAL A 196 -33.08 -27.64 2.71
CA VAL A 196 -32.86 -28.89 1.97
C VAL A 196 -33.79 -29.99 2.52
N GLU A 197 -34.54 -30.66 1.65
CA GLU A 197 -35.45 -31.74 2.06
C GLU A 197 -34.65 -32.95 2.58
N GLY A 198 -34.79 -33.25 3.87
CA GLY A 198 -33.98 -34.28 4.54
C GLY A 198 -32.53 -33.87 4.81
N GLY A 199 -32.20 -32.58 4.64
CA GLY A 199 -30.87 -32.04 4.95
C GLY A 199 -30.53 -32.11 6.44
N ALA A 200 -29.24 -32.02 6.73
CA ALA A 200 -28.71 -32.10 8.08
C ALA A 200 -29.06 -30.86 8.93
N CYS A 201 -28.87 -30.97 10.24
CA CYS A 201 -28.97 -29.83 11.15
C CYS A 201 -27.86 -29.83 12.19
N LEU A 202 -27.40 -28.64 12.54
CA LEU A 202 -26.30 -28.38 13.46
C LEU A 202 -26.80 -27.63 14.69
N LYS A 203 -26.13 -27.84 15.83
CA LYS A 203 -26.45 -27.15 17.09
C LYS A 203 -25.18 -26.62 17.76
N ILE A 204 -25.16 -25.31 18.01
CA ILE A 204 -24.20 -24.62 18.87
C ILE A 204 -24.89 -24.44 20.22
N GLU A 205 -24.41 -25.11 21.27
CA GLU A 205 -25.03 -25.07 22.61
C GLU A 205 -25.01 -23.65 23.20
N THR A 206 -23.81 -23.18 23.54
CA THR A 206 -23.49 -21.82 23.92
C THR A 206 -21.98 -21.67 23.76
N ALA A 207 -21.54 -20.85 22.82
CA ALA A 207 -20.13 -20.52 22.60
C ALA A 207 -19.92 -19.04 22.91
N ALA A 208 -18.92 -18.73 23.74
CA ALA A 208 -18.48 -17.34 23.92
C ALA A 208 -17.55 -16.96 22.76
N PHE A 209 -17.71 -15.74 22.24
CA PHE A 209 -16.85 -15.18 21.20
C PHE A 209 -16.28 -13.84 21.66
N ASP A 210 -15.13 -13.51 21.10
CA ASP A 210 -14.42 -12.25 21.33
C ASP A 210 -13.68 -11.93 20.04
N SER A 211 -14.06 -10.88 19.32
CA SER A 211 -13.48 -10.58 18.00
C SER A 211 -12.23 -9.69 18.05
N GLY A 212 -11.70 -9.44 19.26
CA GLY A 212 -10.58 -8.52 19.51
C GLY A 212 -10.86 -7.49 20.61
N VAL A 213 -12.15 -7.27 20.92
CA VAL A 213 -12.71 -6.13 21.68
C VAL A 213 -11.75 -5.47 22.64
N CYS A 214 -11.37 -4.25 22.29
CA CYS A 214 -10.58 -3.41 23.15
C CYS A 214 -11.47 -2.51 24.02
N ILE A 215 -11.21 -2.50 25.33
CA ILE A 215 -11.95 -1.69 26.29
C ILE A 215 -11.12 -0.45 26.65
N PRO A 216 -11.53 0.78 26.28
CA PRO A 216 -10.80 2.02 26.56
C PRO A 216 -10.44 2.19 28.05
N GLN A 217 -9.13 2.26 28.35
CA GLN A 217 -8.62 2.38 29.73
C GLN A 217 -8.46 3.85 30.15
N CYS A 218 -9.60 4.54 30.27
CA CYS A 218 -9.65 5.99 30.54
C CYS A 218 -9.92 6.39 32.00
N ASP A 219 -10.15 5.43 32.90
CA ASP A 219 -10.39 5.72 34.32
C ASP A 219 -9.23 6.49 34.96
N GLY A 220 -9.47 7.77 35.27
CA GLY A 220 -8.49 8.67 35.88
C GLY A 220 -7.59 9.42 34.90
N LYS A 221 -7.66 9.13 33.60
CA LYS A 221 -7.00 9.90 32.54
C LYS A 221 -7.84 11.12 32.14
N GLN A 222 -7.18 12.18 31.68
CA GLN A 222 -7.77 13.35 31.03
C GLN A 222 -7.44 13.40 29.52
N CYS A 223 -6.44 12.63 29.10
CA CYS A 223 -5.83 12.70 27.77
C CYS A 223 -4.93 11.48 27.48
N GLY A 224 -4.49 11.38 26.23
CA GLY A 224 -3.57 10.35 25.75
C GLY A 224 -4.26 9.01 25.47
N SER A 225 -3.52 8.09 24.86
CA SER A 225 -4.06 6.80 24.38
C SER A 225 -4.86 6.05 25.43
N ASP A 226 -6.01 5.51 25.00
CA ASP A 226 -6.87 4.63 25.76
C ASP A 226 -6.41 3.16 25.77
N GLY A 227 -5.44 2.82 24.92
CA GLY A 227 -4.92 1.47 24.71
C GLY A 227 -5.61 0.67 23.59
N CYS A 228 -6.50 1.31 22.82
CA CYS A 228 -7.38 0.71 21.81
C CYS A 228 -7.35 1.41 20.45
N GLY A 229 -6.31 2.21 20.19
CA GLY A 229 -6.26 3.12 19.03
C GLY A 229 -7.12 4.37 19.19
N GLY A 230 -7.65 4.64 20.40
CA GLY A 230 -8.43 5.83 20.74
C GLY A 230 -7.76 6.71 21.80
N SER A 231 -8.36 7.86 22.10
CA SER A 231 -7.84 8.82 23.09
C SER A 231 -8.82 9.07 24.22
N CYS A 232 -8.31 9.11 25.46
CA CYS A 232 -9.08 9.38 26.67
C CYS A 232 -9.48 10.86 26.87
N GLY A 233 -9.20 11.71 25.89
CA GLY A 233 -9.57 13.13 25.88
C GLY A 233 -8.52 14.00 25.21
N THR A 234 -8.88 15.25 24.96
CA THR A 234 -7.99 16.26 24.36
C THR A 234 -7.73 17.39 25.36
N CYS A 235 -6.49 17.90 25.35
CA CYS A 235 -6.05 18.96 26.24
C CYS A 235 -6.03 20.31 25.50
N GLU A 236 -7.14 21.05 25.50
CA GLU A 236 -7.22 22.37 24.85
C GLU A 236 -6.11 23.34 25.32
N GLY A 237 -5.08 23.56 24.49
CA GLY A 237 -3.95 24.44 24.83
C GLY A 237 -3.05 23.93 25.95
N GLN A 238 -3.04 22.62 26.22
CA GLN A 238 -2.25 21.97 27.28
C GLN A 238 -1.58 20.68 26.79
N ALA A 239 -0.43 20.32 27.35
CA ALA A 239 0.24 19.04 27.10
C ALA A 239 -0.44 17.91 27.88
N CYS A 240 -0.48 16.71 27.31
CA CYS A 240 -0.75 15.50 28.09
C CYS A 240 0.51 15.08 28.87
N SER A 241 0.45 15.10 30.20
CA SER A 241 1.56 14.61 31.05
C SER A 241 1.62 13.08 31.07
N ALA A 242 2.77 12.52 31.51
CA ALA A 242 2.93 11.07 31.72
C ALA A 242 1.98 10.49 32.80
N ASP A 243 1.40 11.33 33.66
CA ASP A 243 0.33 10.97 34.61
C ASP A 243 -1.08 11.09 33.96
N PHE A 244 -1.15 11.24 32.63
CA PHE A 244 -2.36 11.42 31.82
C PHE A 244 -3.24 12.62 32.24
N GLN A 245 -2.63 13.68 32.77
CA GLN A 245 -3.32 14.92 33.14
C GLN A 245 -2.93 16.06 32.20
N CYS A 246 -3.86 16.98 31.91
CA CYS A 246 -3.58 18.19 31.13
C CYS A 246 -2.74 19.18 31.95
N VAL A 247 -1.51 19.45 31.51
CA VAL A 247 -0.56 20.38 32.14
C VAL A 247 -0.14 21.47 31.15
N PRO A 248 0.25 22.69 31.60
CA PRO A 248 0.73 23.72 30.68
C PRO A 248 1.92 23.22 29.86
N PHE A 249 1.94 23.53 28.55
CA PHE A 249 3.06 23.21 27.68
C PHE A 249 4.39 23.78 28.20
N ASN A 250 5.44 22.96 28.12
CA ASN A 250 6.82 23.35 28.31
C ASN A 250 7.64 22.74 27.15
N CYS A 251 7.39 23.29 25.96
CA CYS A 251 8.01 22.82 24.73
C CYS A 251 9.40 23.42 24.54
N ASP A 252 10.27 22.65 23.91
CA ASP A 252 11.57 23.14 23.46
C ASP A 252 11.38 24.00 22.20
N LYS A 253 12.39 24.81 21.86
CA LYS A 253 12.38 25.50 20.55
C LYS A 253 12.95 24.56 19.49
N LEU A 254 12.31 24.51 18.33
CA LEU A 254 12.89 23.82 17.17
C LEU A 254 14.21 24.48 16.75
N GLY A 255 15.08 23.71 16.09
CA GLY A 255 16.40 24.16 15.62
C GLY A 255 16.34 25.18 14.48
N GLU A 256 17.51 25.43 13.85
CA GLU A 256 17.55 26.20 12.61
C GLU A 256 17.03 25.30 11.49
N VAL A 257 15.98 25.72 10.78
CA VAL A 257 15.40 24.99 9.65
C VAL A 257 16.07 25.41 8.35
N SER A 258 16.28 24.47 7.42
CA SER A 258 16.86 24.73 6.10
C SER A 258 15.96 25.57 5.21
N GLU A 259 16.43 25.84 3.99
CA GLU A 259 15.53 26.27 2.91
C GLU A 259 14.49 25.16 2.64
N PHE A 260 13.26 25.57 2.33
CA PHE A 260 12.15 24.69 1.99
C PHE A 260 12.15 24.36 0.50
N ASN A 261 11.89 23.09 0.17
CA ASN A 261 11.67 22.64 -1.21
C ASN A 261 10.20 22.30 -1.39
N LEU A 262 9.60 22.70 -2.52
CA LEU A 262 8.28 22.23 -2.92
C LEU A 262 8.42 20.84 -3.52
N ILE A 263 7.73 19.88 -2.92
CA ILE A 263 7.62 18.51 -3.39
C ILE A 263 6.16 18.25 -3.76
N ALA A 264 5.96 17.52 -4.85
CA ALA A 264 4.67 16.97 -5.23
C ALA A 264 4.85 15.46 -5.44
N GLU A 265 4.04 14.68 -4.75
CA GLU A 265 4.01 13.22 -4.86
C GLU A 265 2.64 12.74 -5.32
N ASP A 266 2.62 11.94 -6.38
CA ASP A 266 1.42 11.23 -6.80
C ASP A 266 1.22 9.97 -5.97
N SER A 267 0.12 9.93 -5.23
CA SER A 267 -0.34 8.72 -4.54
C SER A 267 -1.52 8.08 -5.27
N TYR A 268 -1.86 6.85 -4.88
CA TYR A 268 -3.09 6.18 -5.33
C TYR A 268 -4.39 6.96 -4.96
N PHE A 269 -4.31 7.86 -3.97
CA PHE A 269 -5.44 8.65 -3.48
C PHE A 269 -5.48 10.08 -4.05
N GLY A 270 -4.51 10.45 -4.88
CA GLY A 270 -4.36 11.79 -5.46
C GLY A 270 -2.94 12.34 -5.27
N THR A 271 -2.67 13.49 -5.90
CA THR A 271 -1.40 14.22 -5.75
C THR A 271 -1.41 14.99 -4.43
N TYR A 272 -0.42 14.75 -3.58
CA TYR A 272 -0.17 15.53 -2.38
C TYR A 272 0.95 16.54 -2.62
N TYR A 273 0.81 17.73 -2.03
CA TYR A 273 1.78 18.81 -2.16
C TYR A 273 2.22 19.29 -0.79
N TYR A 274 3.53 19.34 -0.58
CA TYR A 274 4.12 19.73 0.69
C TYR A 274 5.44 20.49 0.51
N TYR A 275 5.79 21.29 1.53
CA TYR A 275 7.08 21.93 1.63
C TYR A 275 7.94 21.22 2.67
N ASP A 276 9.09 20.73 2.23
CA ASP A 276 10.04 20.01 3.08
C ASP A 276 11.27 20.84 3.39
N ALA A 277 11.65 20.87 4.67
CA ALA A 277 12.91 21.41 5.13
C ALA A 277 13.53 20.55 6.24
N TYR A 278 14.84 20.36 6.18
CA TYR A 278 15.59 19.64 7.19
C TYR A 278 15.94 20.56 8.35
N THR A 279 15.83 20.07 9.59
CA THR A 279 16.26 20.84 10.77
C THR A 279 17.73 20.57 11.08
N THR A 280 18.45 21.61 11.49
CA THR A 280 19.86 21.53 11.91
C THR A 280 19.99 22.08 13.32
N GLY A 281 20.41 21.22 14.25
CA GLY A 281 20.39 21.55 15.68
C GLY A 281 21.27 20.62 16.51
N LYS A 282 21.80 21.14 17.61
CA LYS A 282 22.76 20.41 18.46
C LYS A 282 22.12 19.68 19.65
N GLY A 283 20.85 19.29 19.50
CA GLY A 283 20.02 18.79 20.60
C GLY A 283 18.75 18.03 20.20
N ILE A 284 18.60 17.70 18.91
CA ILE A 284 17.56 16.83 18.34
C ILE A 284 18.30 15.87 17.40
N GLY A 285 17.91 14.60 17.36
CA GLY A 285 18.55 13.56 16.55
C GLY A 285 19.99 13.14 16.96
N SER A 286 20.42 11.97 16.50
CA SER A 286 21.82 11.53 16.61
C SER A 286 22.67 12.00 15.42
N GLU A 287 24.02 12.03 15.53
CA GLU A 287 24.95 12.76 14.63
C GLU A 287 25.02 12.30 13.14
N SER A 288 24.02 11.59 12.60
CA SER A 288 23.98 11.10 11.22
C SER A 288 22.63 11.15 10.49
N VAL A 289 21.51 11.40 11.17
CA VAL A 289 20.17 11.38 10.56
C VAL A 289 19.51 12.75 10.75
N PRO A 290 19.03 13.42 9.69
CA PRO A 290 18.37 14.72 9.81
C PRO A 290 16.90 14.56 10.21
N ASP A 291 16.36 15.54 10.94
CA ASP A 291 14.92 15.64 11.18
C ASP A 291 14.26 16.36 10.00
N LEU A 292 13.08 15.89 9.56
CA LEU A 292 12.34 16.44 8.43
C LEU A 292 11.10 17.20 8.93
N LEU A 293 11.00 18.50 8.62
CA LEU A 293 9.82 19.32 8.86
C LEU A 293 9.04 19.47 7.55
N GLU A 294 7.82 18.92 7.53
CA GLU A 294 6.90 18.94 6.40
C GLU A 294 5.74 19.92 6.66
N ILE A 295 5.40 20.72 5.67
CA ILE A 295 4.18 21.55 5.66
C ILE A 295 3.33 21.15 4.44
N GLY A 296 2.28 20.35 4.65
CA GLY A 296 1.41 19.84 3.58
C GLY A 296 0.10 20.61 3.40
N PHE A 297 -0.47 20.53 2.19
CA PHE A 297 -1.68 21.26 1.80
C PHE A 297 -2.71 20.35 1.14
N ALA A 298 -3.99 20.58 1.45
CA ALA A 298 -5.12 19.82 0.93
C ALA A 298 -5.94 20.61 -0.10
N VAL A 299 -5.25 21.34 -1.00
CA VAL A 299 -5.90 22.24 -1.98
C VAL A 299 -5.26 22.17 -3.37
N ASP A 300 -6.10 22.21 -4.41
CA ASP A 300 -5.66 22.31 -5.81
C ASP A 300 -5.07 23.70 -6.15
N GLU A 301 -5.48 24.75 -5.41
CA GLU A 301 -5.01 26.13 -5.57
C GLU A 301 -4.73 26.77 -4.20
N LEU A 302 -3.52 27.33 -4.03
CA LEU A 302 -3.16 28.11 -2.83
C LEU A 302 -3.61 29.57 -2.97
N GLU A 303 -4.38 30.07 -2.00
CA GLU A 303 -4.73 31.50 -1.91
C GLU A 303 -3.81 32.26 -0.94
N LYS A 304 -3.57 33.56 -1.23
CA LYS A 304 -2.93 34.47 -0.26
C LYS A 304 -3.85 34.67 0.95
N GLY A 305 -3.41 34.24 2.12
CA GLY A 305 -4.24 34.31 3.31
C GLY A 305 -3.51 33.83 4.56
N LYS A 306 -4.29 33.74 5.64
CA LYS A 306 -3.82 33.20 6.91
C LYS A 306 -4.66 31.99 7.29
N ILE A 307 -4.02 30.82 7.31
CA ILE A 307 -4.61 29.56 7.76
C ILE A 307 -4.39 29.44 9.27
N THR A 308 -5.38 28.92 9.99
CA THR A 308 -5.23 28.51 11.39
C THR A 308 -5.19 26.99 11.41
N LEU A 309 -4.15 26.44 12.01
CA LEU A 309 -3.89 25.01 12.02
C LEU A 309 -4.85 24.30 13.00
N ASN A 310 -5.37 23.15 12.57
CA ASN A 310 -6.26 22.30 13.37
C ASN A 310 -5.45 21.17 14.03
N SER A 311 -5.68 20.92 15.32
CA SER A 311 -5.09 19.80 16.07
C SER A 311 -5.68 18.43 15.72
N ASP A 312 -6.83 18.43 15.05
CA ASP A 312 -7.58 17.25 14.68
C ASP A 312 -7.22 16.85 13.23
N ILE A 313 -6.50 15.74 13.10
CA ILE A 313 -5.99 15.22 11.81
C ILE A 313 -7.13 14.81 10.87
N ASP A 314 -8.21 14.24 11.42
CA ASP A 314 -9.39 13.81 10.65
C ASP A 314 -10.20 15.00 10.10
N ASN A 315 -9.92 16.21 10.62
CA ASN A 315 -10.54 17.46 10.23
C ASN A 315 -9.52 18.49 9.70
N ILE A 316 -8.44 18.03 9.04
CA ILE A 316 -7.61 18.91 8.19
C ILE A 316 -8.40 19.23 6.91
N THR A 317 -8.67 20.52 6.68
CA THR A 317 -9.32 20.98 5.42
C THR A 317 -8.38 21.73 4.49
N ASP A 318 -7.37 22.42 5.03
CA ASP A 318 -6.59 23.40 4.27
C ASP A 318 -5.08 23.08 4.29
N ALA A 319 -4.50 22.90 5.48
CA ALA A 319 -3.06 22.69 5.67
C ALA A 319 -2.73 21.93 6.97
N TYR A 320 -1.60 21.23 6.95
CA TYR A 320 -1.04 20.53 8.10
C TYR A 320 0.48 20.73 8.22
N VAL A 321 1.03 20.32 9.36
CA VAL A 321 2.48 20.34 9.64
C VAL A 321 2.85 19.08 10.41
N PHE A 322 3.84 18.35 9.89
CA PHE A 322 4.53 17.27 10.60
C PHE A 322 5.99 17.60 10.85
N LEU A 323 6.56 16.99 11.89
CA LEU A 323 8.00 16.84 12.05
C LEU A 323 8.30 15.36 12.31
N TYR A 324 9.23 14.81 11.53
CA TYR A 324 9.74 13.46 11.66
C TYR A 324 11.13 13.53 12.29
N GLU A 325 11.28 13.04 13.53
CA GLU A 325 12.58 12.99 14.25
C GLU A 325 13.29 11.67 13.95
N ASP A 326 14.60 11.74 13.70
CA ASP A 326 15.44 10.63 13.23
C ASP A 326 14.87 9.97 11.93
N TYR A 327 14.68 10.75 10.84
CA TYR A 327 14.14 10.27 9.55
C TYR A 327 15.22 9.64 8.64
N ASP A 328 15.22 8.30 8.52
CA ASP A 328 16.13 7.56 7.62
C ASP A 328 15.52 7.41 6.22
N ILE A 329 15.97 8.26 5.30
CA ILE A 329 15.54 8.27 3.89
C ILE A 329 15.96 7.02 3.09
N GLU A 330 17.01 6.29 3.49
CA GLU A 330 17.44 5.07 2.77
C GLU A 330 16.53 3.88 3.09
N ASN A 331 15.96 3.84 4.30
CA ASN A 331 15.16 2.72 4.80
C ASN A 331 13.67 3.05 5.00
N TYR A 332 13.27 4.32 4.81
CA TYR A 332 11.95 4.86 5.18
C TYR A 332 11.58 4.60 6.65
N GLU A 333 12.58 4.57 7.53
CA GLU A 333 12.37 4.40 8.98
C GLU A 333 12.22 5.77 9.65
N ILE A 334 11.18 5.90 10.48
CA ILE A 334 10.85 7.14 11.20
C ILE A 334 10.93 6.87 12.70
N GLY A 335 11.81 7.59 13.40
CA GLY A 335 12.00 7.42 14.85
C GLY A 335 10.80 7.88 15.67
N LYS A 336 10.30 9.09 15.39
CA LYS A 336 9.12 9.69 16.05
C LYS A 336 8.36 10.62 15.12
N TYR A 337 7.05 10.69 15.35
CA TYR A 337 6.13 11.60 14.68
C TYR A 337 5.74 12.75 15.61
N TYR A 338 5.65 13.95 15.04
CA TYR A 338 5.10 15.12 15.72
C TYR A 338 4.10 15.81 14.80
N PHE A 339 2.93 16.14 15.34
CA PHE A 339 1.86 16.80 14.60
C PHE A 339 1.50 18.15 15.23
N GLN A 340 0.93 19.05 14.44
CA GLN A 340 0.44 20.35 14.92
C GLN A 340 -0.62 20.22 16.02
N GLU A 341 -0.43 20.92 17.14
CA GLU A 341 -1.48 21.11 18.16
C GLU A 341 -2.15 22.48 18.01
N SER A 342 -1.39 23.49 17.59
CA SER A 342 -1.93 24.82 17.32
C SER A 342 -0.97 25.61 16.48
N GLY A 343 -1.47 26.63 15.79
CA GLY A 343 -0.61 27.55 15.07
C GLY A 343 -1.29 28.23 13.90
N THR A 344 -0.50 28.96 13.13
CA THR A 344 -0.98 29.65 11.94
C THR A 344 0.10 29.75 10.88
N LEU A 345 -0.30 29.58 9.61
CA LEU A 345 0.50 29.82 8.41
C LEU A 345 -0.03 31.08 7.71
N GLU A 346 0.84 31.93 7.17
CA GLU A 346 0.47 33.14 6.43
C GLU A 346 1.18 33.18 5.07
N PHE A 347 0.41 32.95 4.00
CA PHE A 347 0.87 33.06 2.61
C PHE A 347 0.88 34.53 2.19
N THR A 348 2.07 35.08 2.06
CA THR A 348 2.30 36.47 1.65
C THR A 348 2.33 36.62 0.13
N GLU A 349 2.81 35.58 -0.56
CA GLU A 349 2.86 35.49 -2.01
C GLU A 349 2.56 34.07 -2.46
N VAL A 350 1.81 33.94 -3.56
CA VAL A 350 1.58 32.69 -4.29
C VAL A 350 1.66 33.07 -5.76
N LYS A 351 2.35 32.27 -6.57
CA LYS A 351 2.50 32.47 -8.01
C LYS A 351 1.27 31.88 -8.71
N GLU A 352 0.54 32.73 -9.42
CA GLU A 352 -0.74 32.41 -10.07
C GLU A 352 -0.64 31.15 -10.96
N GLY A 353 -1.52 30.17 -10.74
CA GLY A 353 -1.53 28.90 -11.45
C GLY A 353 -0.46 27.89 -11.01
N THR A 354 0.17 28.09 -9.85
CA THR A 354 1.19 27.17 -9.29
C THR A 354 1.07 27.10 -7.76
N LEU A 355 1.76 26.14 -7.14
CA LEU A 355 1.86 26.01 -5.68
C LEU A 355 3.17 26.61 -5.11
N GLU A 356 3.93 27.32 -5.93
CA GLU A 356 5.07 28.11 -5.50
C GLU A 356 4.61 29.31 -4.66
N SER A 357 5.12 29.44 -3.43
CA SER A 357 4.67 30.47 -2.50
C SER A 357 5.75 31.04 -1.59
N LYS A 358 5.48 32.21 -1.01
CA LYS A 358 6.24 32.80 0.09
C LYS A 358 5.35 32.98 1.28
N GLY A 359 5.79 32.56 2.45
CA GLY A 359 5.00 32.72 3.65
C GLY A 359 5.81 32.57 4.92
N LYS A 360 5.07 32.57 6.02
CA LYS A 360 5.64 32.40 7.37
C LYS A 360 4.69 31.64 8.28
N GLY A 361 5.25 30.86 9.20
CA GLY A 361 4.52 30.05 10.16
C GLY A 361 4.84 30.42 11.60
N SER A 362 3.93 30.11 12.50
CA SER A 362 4.24 29.92 13.93
C SER A 362 3.26 28.91 14.51
N PHE A 363 3.78 27.83 15.08
CA PHE A 363 3.01 26.66 15.46
C PHE A 363 3.71 25.82 16.54
N ARG A 364 2.91 25.03 17.26
CA ARG A 364 3.35 24.05 18.23
C ARG A 364 3.16 22.66 17.66
N LEU A 365 4.19 21.83 17.74
CA LEU A 365 4.15 20.42 17.39
C LEU A 365 4.20 19.56 18.66
N VAL A 366 3.44 18.47 18.73
CA VAL A 366 3.41 17.53 19.86
C VAL A 366 3.71 16.12 19.38
N GLU A 367 4.44 15.34 20.18
CA GLU A 367 4.75 13.94 19.88
C GLU A 367 3.45 13.12 19.82
N ILE A 368 3.27 12.37 18.74
CA ILE A 368 2.12 11.49 18.48
C ILE A 368 2.60 10.05 18.19
N ASP A 369 1.71 9.09 18.38
CA ASP A 369 1.91 7.70 17.94
C ASP A 369 1.43 7.48 16.50
N THR A 370 1.48 6.22 16.03
CA THR A 370 1.07 5.82 14.67
C THR A 370 -0.44 5.97 14.41
N ASP A 371 -1.23 6.10 15.48
CA ASP A 371 -2.67 6.32 15.42
C ASP A 371 -2.98 7.83 15.57
N TYR A 372 -1.95 8.68 15.45
CA TYR A 372 -1.97 10.14 15.56
C TYR A 372 -2.39 10.68 16.94
N ILE A 373 -2.33 9.87 17.99
CA ILE A 373 -2.73 10.26 19.35
C ILE A 373 -1.55 10.91 20.08
N PRO A 374 -1.73 12.06 20.75
CA PRO A 374 -0.66 12.69 21.54
C PRO A 374 -0.10 11.78 22.64
N VAL A 375 1.20 11.53 22.58
CA VAL A 375 1.92 10.65 23.51
C VAL A 375 1.96 11.28 24.90
N ALA A 376 1.48 10.54 25.91
CA ALA A 376 1.44 11.00 27.29
C ALA A 376 2.84 11.22 27.86
N GLY A 377 3.22 12.48 28.08
CA GLY A 377 4.58 12.86 28.49
C GLY A 377 5.60 12.89 27.35
N GLY A 378 5.15 12.83 26.09
CA GLY A 378 5.98 13.03 24.91
C GLY A 378 6.57 14.44 24.81
N LYS A 379 7.55 14.63 23.92
CA LYS A 379 8.13 15.95 23.66
C LYS A 379 7.14 16.86 22.92
N CYS A 380 7.43 18.17 22.93
CA CYS A 380 6.77 19.12 22.04
C CYS A 380 7.75 20.24 21.65
N TYR A 381 7.52 20.85 20.49
CA TYR A 381 8.34 21.91 19.93
C TYR A 381 7.51 23.16 19.62
N GLU A 382 8.05 24.34 19.92
CA GLU A 382 7.52 25.64 19.51
C GLU A 382 8.35 26.18 18.34
N VAL A 383 7.66 26.48 17.24
CA VAL A 383 8.22 27.07 16.02
C VAL A 383 7.69 28.50 15.91
N GLU A 384 8.59 29.48 15.91
CA GLU A 384 8.26 30.91 15.90
C GLU A 384 8.86 31.61 14.68
N ASN A 385 8.02 32.24 13.86
CA ASN A 385 8.40 33.01 12.66
C ASN A 385 9.32 32.23 11.70
N ILE A 386 8.99 30.96 11.44
CA ILE A 386 9.59 30.24 10.31
C ILE A 386 9.15 30.93 9.01
N GLU A 387 10.03 31.07 8.04
CA GLU A 387 9.74 31.70 6.74
C GLU A 387 10.11 30.73 5.61
N TRP A 388 9.32 30.71 4.54
CA TRP A 388 9.62 29.95 3.32
C TRP A 388 9.49 30.83 2.09
N ASP A 389 10.27 30.51 1.07
CA ASP A 389 10.26 31.15 -0.24
C ASP A 389 10.51 30.08 -1.31
N THR A 390 9.44 29.41 -1.73
CA THR A 390 9.46 28.40 -2.80
C THR A 390 9.11 29.01 -4.17
N ILE A 391 9.05 30.35 -4.29
CA ILE A 391 8.84 31.01 -5.59
C ILE A 391 10.12 30.96 -6.39
N CYS A 392 10.13 30.07 -7.38
CA CYS A 392 11.22 29.93 -8.30
C CYS A 392 11.24 31.12 -9.27
N VAL A 393 12.41 31.76 -9.34
CA VAL A 393 12.68 32.90 -10.21
C VAL A 393 13.52 32.44 -11.40
N PRO A 394 12.97 32.43 -12.63
CA PRO A 394 13.69 32.02 -13.85
C PRO A 394 15.06 32.70 -14.01
N GLN A 395 16.12 31.90 -14.02
CA GLN A 395 17.52 32.33 -14.09
C GLN A 395 17.97 32.60 -15.53
N CYS A 396 17.21 33.39 -16.27
CA CYS A 396 17.45 33.64 -17.70
C CYS A 396 18.42 34.79 -18.02
N ASP A 397 19.03 35.45 -17.03
CA ASP A 397 19.93 36.57 -17.25
C ASP A 397 21.19 36.15 -18.05
N GLY A 398 21.24 36.55 -19.32
CA GLY A 398 22.31 36.20 -20.26
C GLY A 398 22.10 34.90 -21.03
N LYS A 399 21.05 34.12 -20.70
CA LYS A 399 20.62 32.94 -21.45
C LYS A 399 19.71 33.34 -22.62
N ILE A 400 19.68 32.53 -23.69
CA ILE A 400 18.71 32.66 -24.80
C ILE A 400 17.94 31.36 -25.10
N CYS A 401 18.36 30.25 -24.47
CA CYS A 401 17.80 28.91 -24.64
C CYS A 401 18.13 28.07 -23.39
N GLY A 402 17.52 26.89 -23.28
CA GLY A 402 17.76 25.92 -22.20
C GLY A 402 17.01 26.25 -20.91
N ASP A 403 17.09 25.34 -19.94
CA ASP A 403 16.35 25.38 -18.69
C ASP A 403 16.57 26.67 -17.85
N ASP A 404 15.48 27.15 -17.24
CA ASP A 404 15.44 28.38 -16.44
C ASP A 404 15.60 28.17 -14.93
N GLY A 405 15.71 26.93 -14.46
CA GLY A 405 15.79 26.52 -13.05
C GLY A 405 14.44 26.30 -12.39
N CYS A 406 13.33 26.53 -13.11
CA CYS A 406 11.95 26.52 -12.60
C CYS A 406 11.02 25.62 -13.42
N GLY A 407 11.57 24.63 -14.13
CA GLY A 407 10.85 23.77 -15.07
C GLY A 407 10.48 24.46 -16.39
N GLY A 408 10.85 25.74 -16.57
CA GLY A 408 10.63 26.49 -17.79
C GLY A 408 11.89 26.55 -18.68
N THR A 409 11.74 27.14 -19.87
CA THR A 409 12.87 27.38 -20.78
C THR A 409 13.11 28.87 -20.98
N CYS A 410 14.38 29.27 -20.97
CA CYS A 410 14.78 30.63 -21.28
C CYS A 410 14.63 30.93 -22.77
N GLY A 411 14.10 32.11 -23.09
CA GLY A 411 13.91 32.55 -24.47
C GLY A 411 12.67 31.94 -25.11
N ASN A 412 12.81 31.41 -26.33
CA ASN A 412 11.73 30.75 -27.09
C ASN A 412 12.05 29.25 -27.33
N GLY A 413 12.99 28.67 -26.58
CA GLY A 413 13.61 27.41 -26.96
C GLY A 413 14.48 27.52 -28.23
N CYS A 414 14.77 26.37 -28.83
CA CYS A 414 15.49 26.24 -30.10
C CYS A 414 14.60 25.61 -31.18
N ASP A 415 14.86 25.92 -32.46
CA ASP A 415 14.14 25.32 -33.59
C ASP A 415 14.47 23.81 -33.70
N GLU A 416 13.59 23.00 -34.32
CA GLU A 416 13.63 21.53 -34.42
C GLU A 416 14.99 20.89 -34.86
N ASP A 417 15.82 21.64 -35.59
CA ASP A 417 17.14 21.21 -36.08
C ASP A 417 18.32 21.83 -35.28
N THR A 418 18.04 22.46 -34.14
CA THR A 418 19.03 23.06 -33.24
C THR A 418 18.79 22.72 -31.77
N THR A 419 19.86 22.51 -31.02
CA THR A 419 19.85 22.35 -29.55
C THR A 419 20.48 23.57 -28.88
N CYS A 420 20.20 23.77 -27.59
CA CYS A 420 20.86 24.82 -26.83
C CYS A 420 22.30 24.43 -26.50
N ASN A 421 23.26 25.32 -26.69
CA ASN A 421 24.64 25.04 -26.30
C ASN A 421 24.82 25.02 -24.76
N ALA A 422 25.86 24.34 -24.26
CA ALA A 422 26.15 24.25 -22.82
C ALA A 422 26.37 25.61 -22.11
N ALA A 423 26.64 26.68 -22.85
CA ALA A 423 26.74 28.04 -22.29
C ALA A 423 25.38 28.76 -22.21
N GLN A 424 24.31 28.16 -22.74
CA GLN A 424 22.95 28.70 -22.85
C GLN A 424 22.84 30.02 -23.62
N THR A 425 23.86 30.37 -24.42
CA THR A 425 23.97 31.64 -25.19
C THR A 425 23.65 31.50 -26.68
N ALA A 426 23.44 30.29 -27.20
CA ALA A 426 23.19 30.05 -28.62
C ALA A 426 22.45 28.73 -28.85
N CYS A 427 21.43 28.75 -29.71
CA CYS A 427 20.97 27.56 -30.40
C CYS A 427 21.98 27.20 -31.50
N VAL A 428 22.44 25.95 -31.50
CA VAL A 428 23.45 25.40 -32.41
C VAL A 428 22.90 24.14 -33.09
N PRO A 429 23.34 23.76 -34.29
CA PRO A 429 22.92 22.50 -34.91
C PRO A 429 23.19 21.31 -33.99
N TYR A 430 22.33 20.30 -34.05
CA TYR A 430 22.60 19.00 -33.41
C TYR A 430 23.82 18.34 -34.03
N GLU A 431 24.72 17.84 -33.18
CA GLU A 431 25.90 17.06 -33.55
C GLU A 431 25.76 15.66 -32.93
N CYS A 432 24.84 14.85 -33.46
CA CYS A 432 24.48 13.56 -32.88
C CYS A 432 25.39 12.42 -33.36
N ASP A 433 25.70 11.50 -32.45
CA ASP A 433 26.32 10.22 -32.80
C ASP A 433 25.28 9.26 -33.42
N THR A 434 25.74 8.29 -34.21
CA THR A 434 24.86 7.34 -34.90
C THR A 434 24.80 6.00 -34.17
N LEU A 435 23.60 5.55 -33.80
CA LEU A 435 23.36 4.25 -33.17
C LEU A 435 22.64 3.28 -34.13
N THR A 436 23.00 2.01 -34.06
CA THR A 436 22.31 0.93 -34.77
C THR A 436 21.76 -0.09 -33.76
N LEU A 437 20.43 -0.26 -33.75
CA LEU A 437 19.75 -1.23 -32.89
C LEU A 437 19.90 -2.66 -33.42
N SER A 438 19.85 -3.64 -32.52
CA SER A 438 19.55 -5.03 -32.86
C SER A 438 18.13 -5.14 -33.45
N THR A 439 17.94 -6.06 -34.40
CA THR A 439 16.65 -6.28 -35.08
C THR A 439 15.69 -7.17 -34.28
N LYS A 440 16.09 -7.61 -33.09
CA LYS A 440 15.32 -8.50 -32.21
C LYS A 440 15.16 -7.84 -30.84
N ALA A 441 13.94 -7.82 -30.30
CA ALA A 441 13.75 -7.49 -28.89
C ALA A 441 14.25 -8.66 -28.03
N ASP A 442 15.09 -8.34 -27.05
CA ASP A 442 15.78 -9.33 -26.22
C ASP A 442 15.12 -9.51 -24.86
N ASP A 443 14.35 -8.51 -24.41
CA ASP A 443 13.52 -8.53 -23.20
C ASP A 443 12.17 -7.84 -23.45
N ILE A 444 11.13 -8.29 -22.74
CA ILE A 444 9.81 -7.68 -22.72
C ILE A 444 9.34 -7.54 -21.26
N THR A 445 8.95 -6.33 -20.87
CA THR A 445 8.42 -6.07 -19.53
C THR A 445 6.95 -5.68 -19.63
N TYR A 446 6.10 -6.41 -18.91
CA TYR A 446 4.67 -6.13 -18.78
C TYR A 446 4.42 -5.36 -17.48
N ASN A 447 3.85 -4.17 -17.59
CA ASN A 447 3.33 -3.38 -16.49
C ASN A 447 1.80 -3.26 -16.64
N SER A 448 1.07 -2.97 -15.57
CA SER A 448 -0.38 -2.67 -15.66
C SER A 448 -0.71 -1.51 -16.59
N SER A 449 0.25 -0.60 -16.82
CA SER A 449 0.06 0.64 -17.57
C SER A 449 0.77 0.66 -18.94
N TYR A 450 1.71 -0.24 -19.22
CA TYR A 450 2.43 -0.28 -20.50
C TYR A 450 3.13 -1.62 -20.79
N MET A 451 3.49 -1.83 -22.05
CA MET A 451 4.39 -2.90 -22.51
C MET A 451 5.72 -2.30 -22.99
N SER A 452 6.84 -2.77 -22.45
CA SER A 452 8.19 -2.29 -22.79
C SER A 452 8.95 -3.36 -23.58
N TYR A 453 9.43 -3.00 -24.78
CA TYR A 453 10.27 -3.84 -25.64
C TYR A 453 11.70 -3.32 -25.62
N LYS A 454 12.65 -4.13 -25.15
CA LYS A 454 14.04 -3.71 -24.98
C LYS A 454 14.96 -4.40 -25.98
N THR A 455 15.98 -3.69 -26.44
CA THR A 455 17.01 -4.23 -27.32
C THR A 455 18.35 -3.52 -27.12
N THR A 456 19.42 -4.18 -27.54
CA THR A 456 20.79 -3.64 -27.50
C THR A 456 21.10 -2.80 -28.74
N TYR A 457 22.07 -1.90 -28.64
CA TYR A 457 22.50 -1.01 -29.72
C TYR A 457 24.03 -0.98 -29.88
N THR A 458 24.53 -0.30 -30.92
CA THR A 458 25.96 -0.19 -31.21
C THR A 458 26.28 1.15 -31.88
N PRO A 459 27.37 1.87 -31.50
CA PRO A 459 28.27 1.56 -30.38
C PRO A 459 27.54 1.58 -29.02
N ASN A 460 28.07 0.83 -28.05
CA ASN A 460 27.66 0.96 -26.64
C ASN A 460 28.19 2.30 -26.11
N THR A 461 27.41 3.04 -25.34
CA THR A 461 27.73 4.43 -24.96
C THR A 461 27.98 4.63 -23.46
N GLY A 462 27.50 3.74 -22.59
CA GLY A 462 27.83 3.62 -21.17
C GLY A 462 28.78 2.46 -20.84
N ASP A 463 28.86 2.08 -19.56
CA ASP A 463 29.70 0.95 -19.11
C ASP A 463 29.14 -0.39 -19.60
N ALA A 464 29.99 -1.22 -20.22
CA ALA A 464 29.63 -2.52 -20.77
C ALA A 464 29.28 -3.59 -19.71
N THR A 465 29.26 -3.23 -18.42
CA THR A 465 28.70 -4.07 -17.33
C THR A 465 27.31 -3.66 -16.87
N LEU A 466 26.79 -2.51 -17.32
CA LEU A 466 25.45 -2.01 -17.01
C LEU A 466 24.56 -2.19 -18.25
N ASP A 467 23.25 -2.33 -18.04
CA ASP A 467 22.31 -2.68 -19.11
C ASP A 467 21.92 -1.46 -19.96
N ASP A 468 22.86 -1.00 -20.80
CA ASP A 468 22.63 -0.01 -21.87
C ASP A 468 21.54 -0.54 -22.84
N LEU A 469 20.30 -0.11 -22.62
CA LEU A 469 19.13 -0.63 -23.33
C LEU A 469 18.37 0.48 -24.06
N PHE A 470 18.11 0.26 -25.34
CA PHE A 470 17.04 0.94 -26.05
C PHE A 470 15.71 0.31 -25.62
N SER A 471 14.75 1.13 -25.21
CA SER A 471 13.41 0.69 -24.81
C SER A 471 12.35 1.44 -25.59
N MET A 472 11.41 0.70 -26.18
CA MET A 472 10.17 1.23 -26.73
C MET A 472 9.01 0.83 -25.83
N GLN A 473 8.28 1.79 -25.28
CA GLN A 473 7.12 1.57 -24.42
C GLN A 473 5.82 1.89 -25.16
N LEU A 474 4.82 1.02 -25.01
CA LEU A 474 3.46 1.18 -25.53
C LEU A 474 2.48 1.24 -24.35
N PHE A 475 1.84 2.39 -24.14
CA PHE A 475 0.92 2.63 -23.01
C PHE A 475 -0.53 2.22 -23.32
N GLN A 476 -0.79 1.69 -24.51
CA GLN A 476 -2.09 1.16 -24.92
C GLN A 476 -1.98 -0.33 -25.20
N VAL A 477 -2.88 -1.12 -24.60
CA VAL A 477 -2.93 -2.59 -24.73
C VAL A 477 -3.16 -3.04 -26.19
N ASP A 478 -3.80 -2.19 -27.00
CA ASP A 478 -4.01 -2.34 -28.44
C ASP A 478 -3.45 -1.12 -29.21
N PRO A 479 -2.13 -1.06 -29.50
CA PRO A 479 -1.53 0.01 -30.28
C PRO A 479 -2.10 0.07 -31.70
N VAL A 480 -2.40 1.28 -32.17
CA VAL A 480 -2.91 1.50 -33.52
C VAL A 480 -1.83 1.14 -34.56
N LEU A 481 -2.14 0.22 -35.48
CA LEU A 481 -1.24 -0.15 -36.58
C LEU A 481 -1.10 1.00 -37.59
N GLY A 482 0.12 1.24 -38.04
CA GLY A 482 0.46 2.31 -38.97
C GLY A 482 1.67 3.14 -38.53
N GLU A 483 1.88 4.24 -39.25
CA GLU A 483 2.95 5.22 -39.02
C GLU A 483 2.51 6.28 -38.00
N HIS A 484 3.31 6.44 -36.96
CA HIS A 484 3.21 7.45 -35.91
C HIS A 484 4.40 8.41 -36.04
N ASP A 485 4.13 9.70 -35.91
CA ASP A 485 5.16 10.75 -35.89
C ASP A 485 5.43 11.14 -34.44
N LEU A 486 6.70 11.13 -34.03
CA LEU A 486 7.13 11.41 -32.66
C LEU A 486 7.60 12.86 -32.48
N ALA A 487 7.64 13.65 -33.57
CA ALA A 487 8.13 15.03 -33.52
C ALA A 487 7.27 15.90 -32.60
N GLY A 488 7.92 16.56 -31.64
CA GLY A 488 7.26 17.46 -30.69
C GLY A 488 6.43 16.74 -29.61
N THR A 489 6.68 15.46 -29.37
CA THR A 489 6.17 14.77 -28.17
C THR A 489 7.01 15.09 -26.95
N ASN A 490 6.38 15.09 -25.78
CA ASN A 490 6.99 15.21 -24.46
C ASN A 490 6.73 13.93 -23.64
N TYR A 491 7.54 13.67 -22.62
CA TYR A 491 7.30 12.56 -21.68
C TYR A 491 5.95 12.71 -20.93
N ALA A 492 5.48 13.94 -20.69
CA ALA A 492 4.18 14.21 -20.09
C ALA A 492 2.98 14.00 -21.04
N ASP A 493 3.20 13.83 -22.35
CA ASP A 493 2.12 13.63 -23.31
C ASP A 493 1.58 12.20 -23.24
N ASP A 494 0.26 12.00 -23.20
CA ASP A 494 -0.39 10.69 -23.38
C ASP A 494 -0.34 10.21 -24.85
N ALA A 495 0.87 10.21 -25.42
CA ALA A 495 1.15 9.94 -26.83
C ALA A 495 1.15 8.43 -27.18
N GLY A 496 1.00 7.55 -26.18
CA GLY A 496 0.84 6.11 -26.34
C GLY A 496 2.10 5.34 -26.76
N ILE A 497 3.10 6.00 -27.35
CA ILE A 497 4.40 5.42 -27.77
C ILE A 497 5.54 6.31 -27.30
N PHE A 498 6.39 5.77 -26.43
CA PHE A 498 7.62 6.43 -25.99
C PHE A 498 8.85 5.59 -26.36
N ILE A 499 9.96 6.28 -26.64
CA ILE A 499 11.26 5.70 -26.92
C ILE A 499 12.29 6.30 -25.95
N PHE A 500 13.03 5.40 -25.32
CA PHE A 500 14.07 5.71 -24.34
C PHE A 500 15.39 5.06 -24.72
N ILE A 501 16.48 5.75 -24.39
CA ILE A 501 17.74 5.10 -24.04
C ILE A 501 18.07 5.51 -22.61
N TRP A 502 18.55 4.56 -21.82
CA TRP A 502 19.10 4.81 -20.50
C TRP A 502 20.59 4.46 -20.55
N GLU A 503 21.43 5.36 -20.05
CA GLU A 503 22.86 5.13 -19.81
C GLU A 503 23.12 5.16 -18.30
N ASP A 504 24.20 4.50 -17.88
CA ASP A 504 24.77 4.55 -16.53
C ASP A 504 23.73 4.27 -15.41
N ASP A 505 23.22 3.03 -15.34
CA ASP A 505 22.25 2.57 -14.31
C ASP A 505 21.00 3.47 -14.13
N TYR A 506 20.46 3.94 -15.25
CA TYR A 506 19.29 4.82 -15.33
C TYR A 506 19.53 6.28 -14.88
N GLU A 507 20.78 6.70 -14.65
CA GLU A 507 21.09 8.09 -14.27
C GLU A 507 20.88 9.09 -15.41
N THR A 508 21.07 8.70 -16.68
CA THR A 508 20.95 9.61 -17.83
C THR A 508 19.84 9.17 -18.81
N PRO A 509 18.66 9.80 -18.79
CA PRO A 509 17.59 9.53 -19.74
C PRO A 509 17.78 10.26 -21.07
N TYR A 510 17.56 9.51 -22.15
CA TYR A 510 17.40 10.03 -23.50
C TYR A 510 15.98 9.81 -23.98
N PHE A 511 15.31 10.86 -24.46
CA PHE A 511 13.93 10.80 -24.95
C PHE A 511 13.84 11.15 -26.45
N GLN A 512 12.77 10.70 -27.10
CA GLN A 512 12.50 10.99 -28.52
C GLN A 512 12.34 12.49 -28.79
N GLN A 513 13.18 13.02 -29.69
CA GLN A 513 13.10 14.40 -30.18
C GLN A 513 12.24 14.48 -31.45
N LYS A 514 12.45 13.52 -32.35
CA LYS A 514 11.66 13.34 -33.58
C LYS A 514 11.88 11.98 -34.21
N GLY A 515 11.05 11.68 -35.20
CA GLY A 515 11.17 10.50 -36.04
C GLY A 515 9.86 9.76 -36.16
N LYS A 516 9.90 8.59 -36.78
CA LYS A 516 8.68 7.83 -37.08
C LYS A 516 8.76 6.39 -36.64
N VAL A 517 7.66 5.93 -36.04
CA VAL A 517 7.44 4.55 -35.61
C VAL A 517 6.32 3.98 -36.44
N ASN A 518 6.60 2.97 -37.25
CA ASN A 518 5.60 2.30 -38.06
C ASN A 518 5.38 0.86 -37.56
N ILE A 519 4.27 0.65 -36.84
CA ILE A 519 3.86 -0.65 -36.29
C ILE A 519 3.08 -1.40 -37.38
N THR A 520 3.66 -2.50 -37.86
CA THR A 520 3.13 -3.26 -39.02
C THR A 520 2.39 -4.54 -38.65
N ALA A 521 2.67 -5.07 -37.47
CA ALA A 521 1.97 -6.22 -36.87
C ALA A 521 2.06 -6.12 -35.35
N TYR A 522 0.99 -6.51 -34.67
CA TYR A 522 0.89 -6.64 -33.22
C TYR A 522 -0.12 -7.76 -32.87
N ASP A 523 0.15 -8.51 -31.80
CA ASP A 523 -0.74 -9.52 -31.22
C ASP A 523 -0.80 -9.34 -29.69
N ALA A 524 -1.93 -8.83 -29.19
CA ALA A 524 -2.15 -8.58 -27.76
C ALA A 524 -2.09 -9.83 -26.88
N THR A 525 -2.24 -11.03 -27.45
CA THR A 525 -2.25 -12.29 -26.68
C THR A 525 -0.83 -12.73 -26.33
N THR A 526 0.12 -12.51 -27.24
CA THR A 526 1.50 -12.98 -27.13
C THR A 526 2.50 -11.84 -26.93
N GLY A 527 2.07 -10.59 -27.11
CA GLY A 527 2.94 -9.42 -27.20
C GLY A 527 3.77 -9.36 -28.49
N ALA A 528 3.59 -10.27 -29.45
CA ALA A 528 4.37 -10.30 -30.68
C ALA A 528 4.20 -8.99 -31.47
N ILE A 529 5.30 -8.35 -31.87
CA ILE A 529 5.28 -7.05 -32.57
C ILE A 529 6.30 -7.00 -33.71
N THR A 530 5.99 -6.25 -34.76
CA THR A 530 6.94 -5.85 -35.80
C THR A 530 6.83 -4.35 -36.04
N VAL A 531 7.88 -3.63 -35.64
CA VAL A 531 7.94 -2.17 -35.68
C VAL A 531 9.15 -1.71 -36.49
N SER A 532 9.00 -0.63 -37.24
CA SER A 532 10.06 -0.02 -38.03
C SER A 532 10.27 1.42 -37.61
N PHE A 533 11.53 1.80 -37.40
CA PHE A 533 11.94 3.16 -37.04
C PHE A 533 12.52 3.84 -38.27
N SER A 534 12.26 5.13 -38.45
CA SER A 534 12.93 5.94 -39.48
C SER A 534 13.15 7.37 -39.06
N ASN A 535 14.33 7.93 -39.41
CA ASN A 535 14.75 9.29 -39.05
C ASN A 535 14.53 9.60 -37.55
N LEU A 536 14.87 8.64 -36.68
CA LEU A 536 14.61 8.70 -35.25
C LEU A 536 15.81 9.32 -34.53
N ARG A 537 15.58 10.46 -33.86
CA ARG A 537 16.54 11.09 -32.96
C ARG A 537 16.04 11.00 -31.53
N VAL A 538 16.94 10.62 -30.62
CA VAL A 538 16.77 10.82 -29.17
C VAL A 538 17.79 11.85 -28.69
N GLU A 539 17.44 12.61 -27.65
CA GLU A 539 18.33 13.58 -27.00
C GLU A 539 18.30 13.44 -25.48
N GLU A 540 19.39 13.86 -24.84
CA GLU A 540 19.53 13.88 -23.37
C GLU A 540 18.51 14.86 -22.77
N VAL A 541 17.70 14.38 -21.84
CA VAL A 541 16.66 15.19 -21.17
C VAL A 541 16.76 15.11 -19.66
N THR A 542 16.32 16.16 -18.97
CA THR A 542 15.84 16.06 -17.59
C THR A 542 14.33 15.84 -17.61
N VAL A 543 13.81 14.92 -16.80
CA VAL A 543 12.37 14.75 -16.60
C VAL A 543 12.01 15.37 -15.25
N ASN A 544 11.04 16.29 -15.23
CA ASN A 544 10.50 16.84 -13.99
C ASN A 544 9.70 15.75 -13.28
N SER A 545 10.04 15.42 -12.03
CA SER A 545 9.39 14.34 -11.27
C SER A 545 7.91 14.56 -10.94
N SER A 546 7.45 15.81 -11.02
CA SER A 546 6.09 16.22 -10.60
C SER A 546 5.17 16.53 -11.78
N THR A 547 5.70 17.11 -12.87
CA THR A 547 4.91 17.35 -14.10
C THR A 547 5.12 16.29 -15.16
N TYR A 548 6.10 15.40 -14.97
CA TYR A 548 6.63 14.46 -15.97
C TYR A 548 7.12 15.13 -17.26
N GLU A 549 7.29 16.46 -17.28
CA GLU A 549 7.75 17.16 -18.47
C GLU A 549 9.25 16.91 -18.71
N SER A 550 9.58 16.38 -19.89
CA SER A 550 10.96 16.25 -20.36
C SER A 550 11.47 17.55 -20.96
N GLN A 551 12.66 18.01 -20.56
CA GLN A 551 13.34 19.20 -21.06
C GLN A 551 14.75 18.85 -21.59
N PRO A 552 15.15 19.28 -22.80
CA PRO A 552 16.47 18.99 -23.34
C PRO A 552 17.62 19.58 -22.53
N VAL A 553 18.64 18.78 -22.22
CA VAL A 553 19.83 19.22 -21.48
C VAL A 553 20.65 20.16 -22.36
N ALA A 554 20.98 21.35 -21.83
CA ALA A 554 21.76 22.35 -22.56
C ALA A 554 23.18 21.85 -22.83
N GLY A 555 23.46 21.52 -24.09
CA GLY A 555 24.71 20.90 -24.54
C GLY A 555 24.83 19.42 -24.22
N GLY A 556 23.72 18.75 -23.90
CA GLY A 556 23.65 17.30 -23.74
C GLY A 556 23.92 16.54 -25.05
N LYS A 557 24.11 15.23 -24.94
CA LYS A 557 24.31 14.35 -26.10
C LYS A 557 23.00 14.13 -26.86
N CYS A 558 23.12 13.68 -28.11
CA CYS A 558 22.00 13.19 -28.90
C CYS A 558 22.43 12.06 -29.82
N TYR A 559 21.47 11.21 -30.21
CA TYR A 559 21.69 10.03 -31.01
C TYR A 559 20.72 9.94 -32.17
N GLU A 560 21.25 9.72 -33.38
CA GLU A 560 20.48 9.39 -34.58
C GLU A 560 20.46 7.87 -34.77
N ILE A 561 19.27 7.29 -34.72
CA ILE A 561 19.06 5.85 -34.81
C ILE A 561 18.83 5.46 -36.27
N THR A 562 19.71 4.59 -36.79
CA THR A 562 19.63 4.14 -38.18
C THR A 562 18.33 3.39 -38.45
N ASP A 563 17.65 3.72 -39.57
CA ASP A 563 16.45 3.04 -40.07
C ASP A 563 16.56 1.51 -39.92
N THR A 564 15.70 0.93 -39.09
CA THR A 564 15.77 -0.49 -38.69
C THR A 564 14.38 -1.05 -38.43
N THR A 565 14.28 -2.38 -38.37
CA THR A 565 13.05 -3.10 -38.02
C THR A 565 13.31 -3.97 -36.81
N LEU A 566 12.60 -3.71 -35.73
CA LEU A 566 12.62 -4.48 -34.50
C LEU A 566 11.47 -5.50 -34.55
N THR A 567 11.78 -6.74 -34.18
CA THR A 567 10.82 -7.85 -34.13
C THR A 567 10.85 -8.53 -32.77
N TYR A 568 9.66 -8.79 -32.23
CA TYR A 568 9.45 -9.71 -31.11
C TYR A 568 8.46 -10.78 -31.54
N ALA A 569 8.76 -12.04 -31.23
CA ALA A 569 7.99 -13.18 -31.74
C ALA A 569 6.80 -13.60 -30.86
N GLY A 570 6.68 -13.02 -29.65
CA GLY A 570 5.81 -13.53 -28.60
C GLY A 570 6.44 -14.69 -27.81
N GLU A 571 5.86 -14.99 -26.64
CA GLU A 571 6.13 -16.22 -25.88
C GLU A 571 5.20 -17.38 -26.28
#